data_AF-W4JZZ8-F1
#
_entry.id   AF-W4JZZ8-F1
#
_cell.length_a   1.000
_cell.length_b   1.000
_cell.length_c   1.000
_cell.angle_alpha   90.00
_cell.angle_beta   90.00
_cell.angle_gamma   90.00
#
_symmetry.space_group_name_H-M   'P 1'
#
loop_
_entity.id
_entity.type
_entity.pdbx_description
1 polymer ?
#
loop_
_entity_poly.entity_id
_entity_poly.type
_entity_poly.pdbx_seq_one_letter_code
_entity_poly.pdbx_strand_id
1 'polypeptide(L)'
;AKKVTFAEDVKPAATENAEAEQGPVPVDGVIGQLEIHRSGAVKMRLADGIVMDVSAATQPSFLQQAVHIDPAKKNINVLGEVSRRFVVTPDIDTLLSAMLEAEQPAVNFDDLELIAMDTA
;
A
#
# COMPACT_ATOMS: atom_id res chain seq x y z
N ALA A 1 -44.16 -39.62 -13.05
CA ALA A 1 -43.93 -38.21 -12.73
C ALA A 1 -44.76 -37.84 -11.50
N LYS A 2 -44.14 -37.46 -10.38
CA LYS A 2 -44.85 -37.13 -9.13
C LYS A 2 -44.69 -35.63 -8.89
N LYS A 3 -45.76 -34.86 -9.13
CA LYS A 3 -45.81 -33.42 -8.85
C LYS A 3 -46.02 -33.24 -7.35
N VAL A 4 -45.15 -32.47 -6.71
CA VAL A 4 -45.33 -31.98 -5.35
C VAL A 4 -45.62 -30.49 -5.43
N THR A 5 -46.79 -30.11 -4.94
CA THR A 5 -47.28 -28.72 -4.80
C THR A 5 -46.87 -28.19 -3.44
N PHE A 6 -46.24 -27.02 -3.42
CA PHE A 6 -45.91 -26.28 -2.21
C PHE A 6 -47.12 -25.44 -1.77
N ALA A 7 -47.33 -25.30 -0.45
CA ALA A 7 -48.42 -24.52 0.14
C ALA A 7 -48.18 -23.00 0.01
N GLU A 8 -49.26 -22.22 -0.03
CA GLU A 8 -49.30 -20.78 -0.31
C GLU A 8 -48.74 -19.86 0.81
N ASP A 9 -47.90 -20.37 1.70
CA ASP A 9 -47.37 -19.61 2.85
C ASP A 9 -45.83 -19.64 2.93
N VAL A 10 -45.18 -19.56 1.77
CA VAL A 10 -43.73 -19.29 1.70
C VAL A 10 -43.55 -17.81 1.43
N LYS A 11 -43.09 -17.10 2.47
CA LYS A 11 -42.65 -15.69 2.49
C LYS A 11 -42.31 -15.18 1.09
N PRO A 12 -43.03 -14.17 0.56
CA PRO A 12 -42.78 -13.69 -0.80
C PRO A 12 -41.33 -13.21 -0.90
N ALA A 13 -40.67 -13.63 -1.98
CA ALA A 13 -39.32 -13.22 -2.33
C ALA A 13 -39.30 -11.69 -2.46
N ALA A 14 -38.77 -11.01 -1.44
CA ALA A 14 -38.34 -9.65 -1.57
C ALA A 14 -37.26 -9.65 -2.65
N THR A 15 -37.58 -8.98 -3.75
CA THR A 15 -36.62 -8.55 -4.75
C THR A 15 -35.73 -7.53 -4.06
N GLU A 16 -34.65 -7.99 -3.45
CA GLU A 16 -33.59 -7.13 -2.95
C GLU A 16 -32.39 -7.31 -3.87
N ASN A 17 -32.25 -6.28 -4.70
CA ASN A 17 -31.11 -5.91 -5.52
C ASN A 17 -29.87 -6.77 -5.31
N ALA A 18 -29.50 -7.51 -6.37
CA ALA A 18 -28.12 -7.87 -6.58
C ALA A 18 -27.32 -6.57 -6.72
N GLU A 19 -26.88 -6.01 -5.60
CA GLU A 19 -25.65 -5.24 -5.57
C GLU A 19 -24.59 -6.20 -6.11
N ALA A 20 -24.26 -6.01 -7.39
CA ALA A 20 -23.05 -6.55 -7.93
C ALA A 20 -21.94 -6.10 -6.99
N GLU A 21 -21.45 -7.02 -6.16
CA GLU A 21 -20.18 -6.89 -5.48
C GLU A 21 -19.23 -6.37 -6.55
N GLN A 22 -18.84 -5.10 -6.41
CA GLN A 22 -17.75 -4.55 -7.19
C GLN A 22 -16.55 -5.39 -6.77
N GLY A 23 -16.29 -6.43 -7.56
CA GLY A 23 -15.10 -7.25 -7.42
C GLY A 23 -13.91 -6.30 -7.28
N PRO A 24 -12.93 -6.64 -6.43
CA PRO A 24 -11.86 -5.74 -6.06
C PRO A 24 -11.32 -5.07 -7.32
N VAL A 25 -11.45 -3.74 -7.37
CA VAL A 25 -10.98 -2.90 -8.46
C VAL A 25 -9.57 -3.39 -8.77
N PRO A 26 -9.27 -3.78 -10.03
CA PRO A 26 -7.96 -4.30 -10.37
C PRO A 26 -6.94 -3.20 -10.06
N VAL A 27 -6.26 -3.36 -8.93
CA VAL A 27 -5.18 -2.48 -8.52
C VAL A 27 -4.11 -2.63 -9.58
N ASP A 28 -3.87 -1.52 -10.29
CA ASP A 28 -2.85 -1.44 -11.30
C ASP A 28 -1.51 -1.91 -10.70
N GLY A 29 -0.79 -2.74 -11.45
CA GLY A 29 0.17 -3.69 -10.89
C GLY A 29 1.48 -3.06 -10.37
N VAL A 30 1.63 -1.74 -10.48
CA VAL A 30 2.86 -1.02 -10.15
C VAL A 30 2.64 -0.16 -8.91
N ILE A 31 3.18 -0.62 -7.77
CA ILE A 31 3.09 0.07 -6.48
C ILE A 31 4.29 1.02 -6.27
N GLY A 32 5.42 0.75 -6.93
CA GLY A 32 6.65 1.51 -6.75
C GLY A 32 7.88 0.88 -7.39
N GLN A 33 9.06 1.37 -6.99
CA GLN A 33 10.37 0.94 -7.46
C GLN A 33 11.28 0.55 -6.29
N LEU A 34 12.08 -0.50 -6.46
CA LEU A 34 13.11 -0.92 -5.52
C LEU A 34 14.48 -0.44 -6.03
N GLU A 35 15.10 0.48 -5.30
CA GLU A 35 16.38 1.10 -5.63
C GLU A 35 17.51 0.45 -4.81
N ILE A 36 18.57 -0.01 -5.48
CA ILE A 36 19.77 -0.56 -4.84
C ILE A 36 20.91 0.43 -5.07
N HIS A 37 21.37 1.07 -4.00
CA HIS A 37 22.46 2.03 -4.07
C HIS A 37 23.83 1.34 -4.06
N ARG A 38 24.85 2.00 -4.63
CA ARG A 38 26.24 1.51 -4.61
C ARG A 38 26.79 1.26 -3.20
N SER A 39 26.25 1.95 -2.19
CA SER A 39 26.59 1.74 -0.78
C SER A 39 26.05 0.43 -0.20
N GLY A 40 25.22 -0.30 -0.95
CA GLY A 40 24.50 -1.48 -0.47
C GLY A 40 23.18 -1.15 0.24
N ALA A 41 22.84 0.13 0.39
CA ALA A 41 21.53 0.53 0.90
C ALA A 41 20.44 0.17 -0.11
N VAL A 42 19.34 -0.42 0.40
CA VAL A 42 18.17 -0.79 -0.41
C VAL A 42 17.02 0.08 0.04
N LYS A 43 16.48 0.87 -0.89
CA LYS A 43 15.35 1.77 -0.63
C LYS A 43 14.18 1.40 -1.53
N MET A 44 12.96 1.50 -1.02
CA MET A 44 11.74 1.31 -1.79
C MET A 44 11.03 2.66 -1.94
N ARG A 45 10.84 3.09 -3.18
CA ARG A 45 10.11 4.32 -3.52
C ARG A 45 8.70 3.95 -3.96
N LEU A 46 7.69 4.42 -3.24
CA LEU A 46 6.29 4.28 -3.64
C LEU A 46 5.91 5.33 -4.70
N ALA A 47 4.79 5.10 -5.41
CA ALA A 47 4.28 6.01 -6.43
C ALA A 47 4.08 7.46 -5.92
N ASP A 48 3.75 7.62 -4.63
CA ASP A 48 3.54 8.92 -3.98
C ASP A 48 4.84 9.66 -3.60
N GLY A 49 6.00 9.17 -4.06
CA GLY A 49 7.31 9.76 -3.76
C GLY A 49 7.88 9.44 -2.38
N ILE A 50 7.13 8.69 -1.56
CA ILE A 50 7.56 8.27 -0.22
C ILE A 50 8.72 7.27 -0.33
N VAL A 51 9.80 7.58 0.38
CA VAL A 51 10.99 6.74 0.48
C VAL A 51 10.88 5.87 1.73
N MET A 52 11.08 4.56 1.56
CA MET A 52 11.14 3.60 2.65
C MET A 52 12.47 2.86 2.65
N ASP A 53 13.03 2.63 3.83
CA ASP A 53 14.23 1.83 4.02
C ASP A 53 13.88 0.35 4.12
N VAL A 54 14.64 -0.50 3.43
CA VAL A 54 14.42 -1.95 3.39
C VAL A 54 15.56 -2.65 4.10
N SER A 55 15.26 -3.22 5.26
CA SER A 55 16.23 -3.95 6.07
C SER A 55 15.92 -5.45 6.13
N ALA A 56 16.96 -6.28 6.24
CA ALA A 56 16.78 -7.71 6.48
C ALA A 56 16.23 -7.91 7.90
N ALA A 57 15.10 -8.60 8.00
CA ALA A 57 14.48 -8.91 9.27
C ALA A 57 15.13 -10.17 9.90
N THR A 58 14.68 -10.53 11.10
CA THR A 58 15.02 -11.82 11.70
C THR A 58 14.58 -12.95 10.77
N GLN A 59 15.56 -13.72 10.30
CA GLN A 59 15.32 -14.83 9.39
C GLN A 59 14.67 -15.99 10.15
N PRO A 60 13.61 -16.60 9.58
CA PRO A 60 12.97 -17.76 10.21
C PRO A 60 13.95 -18.93 10.25
N SER A 61 14.07 -19.59 11.40
CA SER A 61 14.85 -20.83 11.57
C SER A 61 14.05 -22.10 11.31
N PHE A 62 12.73 -21.96 11.14
CA PHE A 62 11.81 -23.05 10.86
C PHE A 62 11.27 -22.96 9.43
N LEU A 63 10.96 -24.12 8.85
CA LEU A 63 10.35 -24.24 7.53
C LEU A 63 8.96 -23.58 7.53
N GLN A 64 8.82 -22.49 6.77
CA GLN A 64 7.55 -21.80 6.54
C GLN A 64 7.15 -21.94 5.08
N GLN A 65 5.88 -22.22 4.80
CA GLN A 65 5.37 -22.38 3.43
C GLN A 65 4.33 -21.32 3.09
N ALA A 66 4.45 -20.73 1.90
CA ALA A 66 3.43 -19.89 1.30
C ALA A 66 2.41 -20.78 0.58
N VAL A 67 1.13 -20.63 0.93
CA VAL A 67 0.05 -21.47 0.40
C VAL A 67 -1.08 -20.57 -0.10
N HIS A 68 -1.55 -20.83 -1.31
CA HIS A 68 -2.75 -20.22 -1.88
C HIS A 68 -3.94 -21.13 -1.64
N ILE A 69 -4.99 -20.57 -1.03
CA ILE A 69 -6.23 -21.27 -0.72
C ILE A 69 -7.34 -20.60 -1.53
N ASP A 70 -7.90 -21.32 -2.49
CA ASP A 70 -9.08 -20.88 -3.25
C ASP A 70 -10.32 -21.61 -2.72
N PRO A 71 -11.18 -20.94 -1.93
CA PRO A 71 -12.37 -21.57 -1.36
C PRO A 71 -13.46 -21.86 -2.42
N ALA A 72 -13.49 -21.12 -3.53
CA ALA A 72 -14.49 -21.30 -4.59
C ALA A 72 -14.20 -22.56 -5.40
N LYS A 73 -12.92 -22.79 -5.74
CA LYS A 73 -12.48 -24.01 -6.45
C LYS A 73 -12.11 -25.15 -5.52
N LYS A 74 -12.15 -24.94 -4.19
CA LYS A 74 -11.76 -25.89 -3.13
C LYS A 74 -10.35 -26.46 -3.32
N ASN A 75 -9.42 -25.61 -3.77
CA ASN A 75 -8.05 -26.00 -4.07
C ASN A 75 -7.07 -25.34 -3.10
N ILE A 76 -6.07 -26.11 -2.69
CA ILE A 76 -4.96 -25.66 -1.85
C ILE A 76 -3.67 -25.93 -2.61
N ASN A 77 -2.95 -24.86 -2.97
CA ASN A 77 -1.70 -24.95 -3.72
C ASN A 77 -0.55 -24.41 -2.88
N VAL A 78 0.51 -25.20 -2.70
CA VAL A 78 1.73 -24.77 -2.01
C VAL A 78 2.64 -24.08 -3.02
N LEU A 79 2.97 -22.80 -2.80
CA LEU A 79 3.83 -22.00 -3.69
C LEU A 79 5.31 -22.28 -3.43
N GLY A 80 5.67 -22.60 -2.18
CA GLY A 80 7.04 -22.89 -1.79
C GLY A 80 7.39 -22.39 -0.40
N GLU A 81 8.68 -22.48 -0.07
CA GLU A 81 9.22 -22.06 1.23
C GLU A 81 9.50 -20.55 1.29
N VAL A 82 9.27 -19.95 2.46
CA VAL A 82 9.62 -18.57 2.78
C VAL A 82 10.98 -18.55 3.48
N SER A 83 12.04 -18.30 2.72
CA SER A 83 13.43 -18.33 3.21
C SER A 83 13.94 -17.00 3.75
N ARG A 84 13.41 -15.88 3.26
CA ARG A 84 13.89 -14.53 3.60
C ARG A 84 12.74 -13.62 3.98
N ARG A 85 12.98 -12.83 5.03
CA ARG A 85 12.06 -11.80 5.50
C ARG A 85 12.76 -10.46 5.47
N PHE A 86 12.06 -9.46 4.96
CA PHE A 86 12.50 -8.06 4.96
C PHE A 86 11.47 -7.24 5.72
N VAL A 87 11.94 -6.21 6.41
CA VAL A 87 11.10 -5.20 7.06
C VAL A 87 11.33 -3.90 6.33
N VAL A 88 10.23 -3.27 5.97
CA VAL A 88 10.21 -1.97 5.32
C VAL A 88 9.78 -0.95 6.36
N THR A 89 10.62 0.05 6.60
CA THR A 89 10.35 1.14 7.55
C THR A 89 10.35 2.48 6.81
N PRO A 90 9.42 3.39 7.12
CA PRO A 90 9.46 4.73 6.54
C PRO A 90 10.73 5.47 6.99
N ASP A 91 11.37 6.17 6.06
CA ASP A 91 12.57 6.98 6.32
C ASP A 91 12.14 8.32 6.95
N ILE A 92 12.19 8.38 8.29
CA ILE A 92 11.68 9.49 9.09
C ILE A 92 12.44 10.79 8.77
N ASP A 93 13.74 10.71 8.52
CA ASP A 93 14.57 11.88 8.24
C ASP A 93 14.14 12.55 6.94
N THR A 94 13.87 11.75 5.90
CA THR A 94 13.35 12.28 4.62
C THR A 94 11.94 12.85 4.74
N LEU A 95 11.07 12.21 5.54
CA LEU A 95 9.71 12.70 5.78
C LEU A 95 9.70 14.04 6.54
N LEU A 96 10.53 14.16 7.59
CA LEU A 96 10.65 15.41 8.36
C LEU A 96 11.24 16.54 7.52
N SER A 97 12.22 16.24 6.67
CA SER A 97 12.81 17.24 5.76
C SER A 97 11.78 17.75 4.76
N ALA A 98 10.98 16.85 4.15
CA ALA A 98 9.91 17.24 3.23
C ALA A 98 8.82 18.11 3.90
N MET A 99 8.49 17.82 5.16
CA MET A 99 7.55 18.65 5.93
C MET A 99 8.13 20.04 6.23
N LEU A 100 9.41 20.12 6.61
CA LEU A 100 10.10 21.38 6.87
C LEU A 100 10.20 22.26 5.62
N GLU A 101 10.44 21.65 4.46
CA GLU A 101 10.44 22.35 3.16
C GLU A 101 9.05 22.86 2.80
N ALA A 102 7.98 22.10 3.08
CA ALA A 102 6.60 22.54 2.85
C ALA A 102 6.15 23.69 3.77
N GLU A 103 6.77 23.84 4.95
CA GLU A 103 6.42 24.86 5.94
C GLU A 103 7.23 26.16 5.78
N GLN A 104 8.26 26.18 4.92
CA GLN A 104 8.98 27.42 4.61
C GLN A 104 8.06 28.39 3.86
N PRO A 105 7.79 29.60 4.40
CA PRO A 105 7.18 30.65 3.59
C PRO A 105 8.16 30.95 2.46
N ALA A 106 7.66 30.98 1.22
CA ALA A 106 8.42 31.47 0.08
C ALA A 106 8.90 32.89 0.39
N VAL A 107 10.14 33.01 0.87
CA VAL A 107 10.82 34.30 0.99
C VAL A 107 11.17 34.72 -0.43
N ASN A 108 10.25 35.45 -1.04
CA ASN A 108 10.51 36.20 -2.26
C ASN A 108 11.58 37.25 -1.90
N PHE A 109 12.83 36.99 -2.30
CA PHE A 109 13.96 37.89 -2.06
C PHE A 109 13.83 39.24 -2.80
N ASP A 110 12.82 39.40 -3.68
CA ASP A 110 12.57 40.61 -4.44
C ASP A 110 11.94 41.75 -3.62
N ASP A 111 11.45 41.50 -2.39
CA ASP A 111 10.86 42.54 -1.51
C ASP A 111 11.89 43.20 -0.55
N LEU A 112 13.20 42.99 -0.73
CA LEU A 112 14.26 43.61 0.10
C LEU A 112 14.74 44.99 -0.39
N GLU A 113 13.98 45.68 -1.24
CA GLU A 113 14.16 47.12 -1.45
C GLU A 113 13.49 47.92 -0.31
N LEU A 114 14.23 48.18 0.78
CA LEU A 114 14.18 49.40 1.64
C LEU A 114 14.52 49.04 3.10
N ILE A 115 15.82 48.90 3.39
CA ILE A 115 16.34 49.43 4.65
C ILE A 115 17.61 50.20 4.32
N ALA A 116 17.45 51.37 3.69
CA ALA A 116 18.52 52.36 3.66
C ALA A 116 18.64 52.95 5.07
N MET A 117 19.79 52.75 5.71
CA MET A 117 20.17 53.48 6.93
C MET A 117 20.28 54.96 6.58
N ASP A 118 19.37 55.77 7.11
CA ASP A 118 19.47 57.23 7.06
C ASP A 118 20.52 57.67 8.09
N THR A 119 21.67 58.12 7.62
CA THR A 119 22.69 58.76 8.44
C THR A 119 22.59 60.27 8.25
N ALA A 120 21.87 60.92 9.15
CA ALA A 120 21.91 62.37 9.37
C ALA A 120 22.61 62.68 10.70
#